data_AF-A0A7Y2CHZ4-F1
#
_entry.id   AF-A0A7Y2CHZ4-F1
#
_cell.length_a   1.000
_cell.length_b   1.000
_cell.length_c   1.000
_cell.angle_alpha   90.00
_cell.angle_beta   90.00
_cell.angle_gamma   90.00
#
_symmetry.space_group_name_H-M   'P 1'
#
loop_
_entity.id
_entity.type
_entity.pdbx_description
1 polymer ?
#
loop_
_entity_poly.entity_id
_entity_poly.type
_entity_poly.pdbx_seq_one_letter_code
_entity_poly.pdbx_strand_id
1 'polypeptide(L)' 'MPNLITGGAERQLAGLVTRMDHERFLPVVVCQKEGGPFYDPIVEAGLPAYRLQVNGKLDPRFAWRLAAICRKHRIRAMVI' A
#
# COMPACT_ATOMS: atom_id res chain seq x y z
N MET A 1 5.70 14.04 22.03
CA MET A 1 6.88 14.38 21.22
C MET A 1 6.63 13.88 19.79
N PRO A 2 6.40 14.72 18.77
CA PRO A 2 6.16 14.22 17.42
C PRO A 2 7.49 13.88 16.76
N ASN A 3 7.72 12.60 16.51
CA ASN A 3 8.91 12.09 15.84
C ASN A 3 8.76 12.29 14.33
N LEU A 4 9.56 13.17 13.73
CA LEU A 4 9.55 13.52 12.29
C LEU A 4 10.09 12.41 11.36
N ILE A 5 10.33 11.20 11.86
CA ILE A 5 10.97 10.11 11.11
C ILE A 5 9.98 8.97 10.80
N THR A 6 8.92 8.79 11.59
CA THR A 6 7.96 7.69 11.40
C THR A 6 6.65 8.24 10.83
N GLY A 7 6.35 7.92 9.58
CA GLY A 7 5.02 8.20 9.00
C GLY A 7 4.94 9.37 8.01
N GLY A 8 6.03 10.05 7.65
CA GLY A 8 5.96 11.17 6.70
C GLY A 8 5.50 10.72 5.30
N ALA A 9 6.24 9.77 4.72
CA ALA A 9 5.92 9.18 3.43
C ALA A 9 4.59 8.42 3.48
N GLU A 10 4.35 7.64 4.55
CA GLU A 10 3.10 6.88 4.69
C GLU A 10 1.87 7.81 4.83
N ARG A 11 2.00 8.94 5.55
CA ARG A 11 0.94 9.94 5.67
C ARG A 11 0.68 10.64 4.35
N GLN A 12 1.74 11.01 3.63
CA GLN A 12 1.61 11.61 2.30
C GLN A 12 0.94 10.63 1.32
N LEU A 13 1.36 9.36 1.32
CA LEU A 13 0.74 8.32 0.52
C LEU A 13 -0.74 8.15 0.87
N ALA A 14 -1.07 8.03 2.16
CA ALA A 14 -2.44 7.87 2.63
C ALA A 14 -3.31 9.07 2.22
N GLY A 15 -2.82 10.30 2.41
CA GLY A 15 -3.51 11.50 1.97
C GLY A 15 -3.69 11.59 0.46
N LEU A 16 -2.70 11.13 -0.31
CA LEU A 16 -2.76 11.10 -1.77
C LEU A 16 -3.80 10.09 -2.26
N VAL A 17 -3.73 8.83 -1.84
CA VAL A 17 -4.61 7.77 -2.36
C VAL A 17 -6.07 7.97 -1.95
N THR A 18 -6.32 8.53 -0.76
CA THR A 18 -7.69 8.82 -0.28
C THR A 18 -8.35 10.02 -0.97
N ARG A 19 -7.56 10.95 -1.51
CA ARG A 19 -8.05 12.17 -2.18
C ARG A 19 -7.89 12.15 -3.70
N MET A 20 -7.32 11.09 -4.24
CA MET A 20 -7.16 10.90 -5.68
C MET A 20 -8.53 10.82 -6.35
N ASP A 21 -8.63 11.27 -7.59
CA ASP A 21 -9.83 11.05 -8.40
C ASP A 21 -9.94 9.57 -8.76
N HIS A 22 -10.89 8.87 -8.12
CA HIS A 22 -11.08 7.43 -8.24
C HIS A 22 -11.78 6.99 -9.54
N GLU A 23 -12.35 7.92 -10.31
CA GLU A 23 -12.84 7.61 -11.67
C GLU A 23 -11.68 7.53 -12.67
N ARG A 24 -10.59 8.26 -12.40
CA ARG A 24 -9.41 8.32 -13.26
C ARG A 24 -8.29 7.39 -12.82
N PHE A 25 -8.15 7.17 -11.52
CA PHE A 25 -7.08 6.38 -10.94
C PHE A 25 -7.62 5.41 -9.89
N LEU A 26 -7.25 4.14 -10.00
CA LEU A 26 -7.65 3.09 -9.05
C LEU A 26 -6.43 2.67 -8.22
N PRO A 27 -6.13 3.35 -7.10
CA PRO A 27 -4.96 3.03 -6.30
C PRO A 27 -5.15 1.70 -5.56
N VAL A 28 -4.06 0.94 -5.47
CA VAL A 28 -3.96 -0.27 -4.65
C VAL A 28 -2.74 -0.12 -3.74
N VAL A 29 -2.94 -0.26 -2.44
CA VAL A 29 -1.88 -0.09 -1.44
C VAL A 29 -1.39 -1.46 -0.98
N VAL A 30 -0.08 -1.65 -0.97
CA VAL A 30 0.54 -2.91 -0.52
C VAL A 30 1.59 -2.61 0.53
N CYS A 31 1.44 -3.22 1.70
CA CYS A 31 2.43 -3.17 2.77
C CYS A 31 3.23 -4.48 2.80
N GLN A 32 4.56 -4.37 2.85
CA GLN A 32 5.42 -5.56 2.93
C GLN A 32 5.28 -6.28 4.28
N LYS A 33 5.13 -5.54 5.38
CA LYS A 33 4.98 -6.08 6.75
C LYS A 33 3.54 -5.88 7.26
N GLU A 34 3.37 -5.59 8.55
CA GLU A 34 2.05 -5.52 9.21
C GLU A 34 1.17 -4.33 8.80
N GLY A 35 1.71 -3.37 8.04
CA GLY A 35 1.04 -2.12 7.73
C GLY A 35 1.27 -1.09 8.83
N GLY A 36 1.63 0.13 8.45
CA GLY A 36 1.82 1.24 9.39
C GLY A 36 0.50 1.81 9.90
N PRO A 37 0.52 2.89 10.70
CA PRO A 37 -0.66 3.50 11.32
C PRO A 37 -1.71 4.02 10.31
N PHE A 38 -1.37 4.09 9.03
CA PHE A 38 -2.27 4.55 7.97
C PHE A 38 -2.94 3.42 7.18
N TYR A 39 -2.66 2.15 7.47
CA TYR A 39 -3.30 1.04 6.77
C TYR A 39 -4.81 1.00 7.02
N ASP A 40 -5.23 1.04 8.29
CA ASP A 40 -6.65 0.91 8.65
C ASP A 40 -7.48 2.08 8.09
N PRO A 41 -7.04 3.35 8.18
CA PRO A 41 -7.72 4.46 7.50
C PRO A 41 -7.88 4.30 5.98
N ILE A 42 -6.91 3.68 5.29
CA ILE A 42 -7.02 3.42 3.84
C ILE A 42 -8.08 2.36 3.56
N VAL A 43 -8.15 1.30 4.38
CA VAL A 43 -9.19 0.27 4.28
C VAL A 43 -10.58 0.86 4.58
N GLU A 44 -10.69 1.68 5.62
CA GLU A 44 -11.94 2.36 6.00
C GLU A 44 -12.43 3.31 4.92
N ALA A 45 -11.53 3.91 4.14
CA ALA A 45 -11.86 4.69 2.96
C ALA A 45 -12.34 3.85 1.76
N GLY A 46 -12.47 2.53 1.91
CA GLY A 46 -12.94 1.60 0.88
C GLY A 46 -11.88 1.25 -0.18
N LEU A 47 -10.62 1.61 0.04
CA LEU A 47 -9.54 1.36 -0.92
C LEU A 47 -8.95 -0.05 -0.76
N PRO A 48 -8.57 -0.71 -1.87
CA PRO A 48 -7.86 -1.99 -1.79
C PRO A 48 -6.50 -1.83 -1.11
N ALA A 49 -6.35 -2.39 0.09
CA ALA A 49 -5.08 -2.48 0.81
C ALA A 49 -4.73 -3.94 1.15
N TYR A 50 -3.44 -4.30 1.04
CA TYR A 50 -2.95 -5.65 1.29
C TYR A 50 -1.72 -5.65 2.19
N ARG A 51 -1.67 -6.58 3.16
CA ARG A 51 -0.49 -6.87 3.98
C ARG A 51 0.14 -8.17 3.51
N LEU A 52 1.38 -8.14 3.03
CA LEU A 52 2.05 -9.33 2.48
C LEU A 52 2.80 -10.16 3.53
N GLN A 53 3.01 -9.62 4.73
CA GLN A 53 3.69 -10.29 5.86
C GLN A 53 4.99 -10.98 5.44
N VAL A 54 5.86 -10.22 4.80
CA VAL A 54 7.15 -10.69 4.31
C VAL A 54 8.09 -10.94 5.50
N ASN A 55 8.50 -12.20 5.67
CA ASN A 55 9.31 -12.64 6.82
C ASN A 55 10.83 -12.51 6.59
N GLY A 56 11.28 -12.02 5.43
CA GLY A 56 12.70 -11.85 5.11
C GLY A 56 12.96 -11.13 3.79
N LYS A 57 14.17 -10.58 3.61
CA LYS A 57 14.53 -9.76 2.42
C LYS A 57 14.43 -10.51 1.09
N LEU A 58 14.51 -11.84 1.10
CA LEU A 58 14.52 -12.70 -0.08
C LEU A 58 13.33 -13.68 -0.11
N ASP A 59 12.21 -13.35 0.53
CA ASP A 59 11.03 -14.23 0.49
C ASP A 59 10.46 -14.29 -0.95
N PRO A 60 10.58 -15.41 -1.69
CA PRO A 60 10.07 -15.50 -3.06
C PRO A 60 8.54 -15.39 -3.11
N ARG A 61 7.85 -15.66 -1.99
CA ARG A 61 6.40 -15.52 -1.88
C ARG A 61 5.98 -14.05 -1.97
N PHE A 62 6.86 -13.10 -1.61
CA PHE A 62 6.60 -11.67 -1.81
C PHE A 62 6.35 -11.36 -3.27
N ALA A 63 7.30 -11.72 -4.14
CA ALA A 63 7.21 -11.46 -5.57
C ALA A 63 5.98 -12.13 -6.19
N TRP A 64 5.69 -13.37 -5.80
CA TRP A 64 4.52 -14.09 -6.30
C TRP A 64 3.20 -13.47 -5.86
N ARG A 65 3.06 -13.11 -4.58
CA ARG A 65 1.85 -12.45 -4.05
C ARG A 65 1.66 -11.05 -4.65
N LEU A 66 2.74 -10.28 -4.77
CA LEU A 66 2.71 -8.98 -5.42
C LEU A 66 2.29 -9.11 -6.88
N ALA A 67 2.87 -10.06 -7.63
CA ALA A 67 2.48 -10.32 -9.01
C ALA A 67 1.00 -10.74 -9.14
N ALA A 68 0.47 -11.52 -8.20
CA ALA A 68 -0.93 -11.89 -8.18
C ALA A 68 -1.84 -10.67 -7.95
N ILE A 69 -1.48 -9.76 -7.03
CA ILE A 69 -2.20 -8.50 -6.80
C ILE A 69 -2.13 -7.62 -8.05
N CYS A 70 -0.95 -7.44 -8.63
CA CYS A 70 -0.76 -6.64 -9.84
C CYS A 70 -1.61 -7.16 -11.00
N ARG A 71 -1.67 -8.50 -11.18
CA ARG A 71 -2.50 -9.13 -12.21
C ARG A 71 -4.00 -8.94 -11.95
N LYS A 72 -4.44 -9.14 -10.70
CA LYS A 72 -5.86 -8.99 -10.31
C LYS A 72 -6.38 -7.59 -10.58
N HIS A 73 -5.59 -6.57 -10.25
CA HIS A 73 -5.97 -5.15 -10.40
C HIS A 73 -5.48 -4.51 -11.71
N ARG A 74 -4.84 -5.29 -12.58
CA ARG A 74 -4.29 -4.82 -13.87
C ARG A 74 -3.40 -3.58 -13.72
N ILE A 75 -2.51 -3.61 -12.73
CA ILE A 75 -1.64 -2.49 -12.38
C ILE A 75 -0.76 -2.09 -13.56
N ARG A 76 -0.76 -0.80 -13.92
CA ARG A 76 0.00 -0.25 -15.05
C ARG A 76 1.21 0.57 -14.61
N ALA A 77 1.22 1.03 -13.36
CA ALA A 77 2.31 1.78 -12.75
C ALA A 77 2.44 1.36 -11.28
N MET A 78 3.67 1.26 -10.80
CA MET A 78 3.98 0.93 -9.41
C MET A 78 4.97 1.97 -8.88
N VAL A 79 4.73 2.44 -7.66
CA VAL A 79 5.60 3.37 -6.93
C VAL A 79 5.96 2.69 -5.60
N ILE A 80 7.22 2.82 -5.18
CA ILE A 80 7.79 2.20 -3.97
C ILE A 80 8.25 3.31 -3.03
#